data_AF-A0A9D7G078-F1
#
_entry.id   AF-A0A9D7G078-F1
#
_cell.length_a   1.000
_cell.length_b   1.000
_cell.length_c   1.000
_cell.angle_alpha   90.00
_cell.angle_beta   90.00
_cell.angle_gamma   90.00
#
_symmetry.space_group_name_H-M   'P 1'
#
loop_
_entity.id
_entity.type
_entity.pdbx_description
1 polymer ?
#
loop_
_entity_poly.entity_id
_entity_poly.type
_entity_poly.pdbx_seq_one_letter_code
_entity_poly.pdbx_strand_id
1 'polypeptide(L)'
;MGTDTFTYTISDGNGGTDTATVSVTVGPNANDAPDAINDIASTTEDTPVTVVVRSNDTDPEGDTLTVTAVTNGANGSVTIDATSGNPVYTPNLNFVGTDTFTYTISDGNGGTDTATVTVTVGPNANDAPDAINDIASTTEDTPVTVVVRSNDTDPEGDT
;
A
#
# COMPACT_ATOMS: atom_id res chain seq x y z
N MET A 1 20.19 11.32 -24.53
CA MET A 1 19.94 12.50 -25.39
C MET A 1 21.11 12.72 -26.32
N GLY A 2 20.85 13.00 -27.58
CA GLY A 2 21.92 13.26 -28.53
C GLY A 2 21.42 13.32 -29.96
N THR A 3 22.23 13.95 -30.81
CA THR A 3 22.06 13.92 -32.25
C THR A 3 23.16 13.02 -32.80
N ASP A 4 22.76 11.99 -33.56
CA ASP A 4 23.68 11.21 -34.36
C ASP A 4 23.60 11.67 -35.82
N THR A 5 24.73 11.66 -36.52
CA THR A 5 24.79 12.12 -37.90
C THR A 5 25.67 11.21 -38.74
N PHE A 6 25.22 10.90 -39.95
CA PHE A 6 26.03 10.23 -40.95
C PHE A 6 25.78 10.85 -42.33
N THR A 7 26.77 10.73 -43.21
CA THR A 7 26.67 11.19 -44.60
C THR A 7 26.48 10.02 -45.54
N TYR A 8 25.79 10.24 -46.65
CA TYR A 8 25.70 9.30 -47.75
C TYR A 8 25.93 10.01 -49.08
N THR A 9 26.53 9.30 -50.03
CA THR A 9 26.79 9.80 -51.38
C THR A 9 25.98 8.97 -52.38
N ILE A 10 25.24 9.65 -53.26
CA ILE A 10 24.58 9.04 -54.41
C ILE A 10 25.39 9.31 -55.67
N SER A 11 25.40 8.36 -56.61
CA SER A 11 26.07 8.51 -57.92
C SER A 11 25.15 8.10 -59.05
N ASP A 12 25.27 8.77 -60.20
CA ASP A 12 24.54 8.43 -61.43
C ASP A 12 25.25 7.35 -62.28
N GLY A 13 26.43 6.89 -61.85
CA GLY A 13 27.24 5.91 -62.58
C GLY A 13 28.00 6.47 -63.79
N ASN A 14 27.84 7.76 -64.11
CA ASN A 14 28.46 8.45 -65.24
C ASN A 14 29.43 9.57 -64.79
N GLY A 15 29.83 9.54 -63.52
CA GLY A 15 30.79 10.47 -62.93
C GLY A 15 30.16 11.62 -62.14
N GLY A 16 28.83 11.70 -62.07
CA GLY A 16 28.12 12.59 -61.15
C GLY A 16 27.99 11.96 -59.76
N THR A 17 28.25 12.74 -58.71
CA THR A 17 27.98 12.36 -57.33
C THR A 17 27.40 13.53 -56.54
N ASP A 18 26.52 13.24 -55.59
CA ASP A 18 26.03 14.22 -54.63
C ASP A 18 26.06 13.62 -53.22
N THR A 19 26.36 14.45 -52.21
CA THR A 19 26.47 13.99 -50.82
C THR A 19 25.45 14.73 -49.96
N ALA A 20 24.70 13.96 -49.17
CA ALA A 20 23.75 14.48 -48.21
C ALA A 20 24.06 13.96 -46.80
N THR A 21 23.60 14.71 -45.81
CA THR A 21 23.73 14.37 -44.39
C THR A 21 22.37 13.92 -43.86
N VAL A 22 22.35 12.79 -43.15
CA VAL A 22 21.23 12.36 -42.32
C VAL A 22 21.54 12.76 -40.89
N SER A 23 20.59 13.44 -40.25
CA SER A 23 20.64 13.77 -38.82
C SER A 23 19.52 13.04 -38.11
N VAL A 24 19.86 12.24 -37.10
CA VAL A 24 18.93 11.53 -36.23
C VAL A 24 18.98 12.20 -34.86
N THR A 25 17.87 12.79 -34.44
CA THR A 25 17.79 13.42 -33.13
C THR A 25 16.96 12.55 -32.21
N VAL A 26 17.52 12.14 -31.07
CA VAL A 26 16.77 11.49 -29.99
C VAL A 26 16.35 12.59 -29.01
N GLY A 27 15.05 12.92 -29.01
CA GLY A 27 14.44 13.87 -28.07
C GLY A 27 14.36 13.31 -26.64
N PRO A 28 14.02 14.14 -25.63
CA PRO A 28 13.84 13.69 -24.24
C PRO A 28 12.91 12.47 -24.23
N ASN A 29 13.26 11.46 -23.43
CA ASN A 29 12.32 10.37 -23.16
C ASN A 29 11.03 11.04 -22.67
N ALA A 30 9.91 10.67 -23.27
CA ALA A 30 8.64 10.97 -22.63
C ALA A 30 8.69 10.33 -21.24
N ASN A 31 8.19 11.02 -20.22
CA ASN A 31 8.11 10.45 -18.89
C ASN A 31 7.24 9.20 -18.94
N ASP A 32 7.81 8.03 -18.64
CA ASP A 32 7.04 6.81 -18.51
C ASP A 32 6.48 6.74 -17.07
N ALA A 33 5.39 5.99 -16.88
CA ALA A 33 4.82 5.82 -15.55
C ALA A 33 5.68 4.84 -14.72
N PRO A 34 5.72 4.99 -13.39
CA PRO A 34 6.35 4.00 -12.54
C PRO A 34 5.59 2.67 -12.55
N ASP A 35 6.23 1.61 -12.06
CA ASP A 35 5.68 0.27 -11.88
C ASP A 35 5.57 -0.04 -10.38
N ALA A 36 4.33 -0.10 -9.88
CA ALA A 36 4.02 -0.42 -8.50
C ALA A 36 3.79 -1.93 -8.34
N ILE A 37 4.44 -2.57 -7.37
CA ILE A 37 4.40 -4.03 -7.19
C ILE A 37 3.75 -4.39 -5.85
N ASN A 38 2.79 -5.32 -5.90
CA ASN A 38 2.06 -5.76 -4.71
C ASN A 38 2.97 -6.19 -3.55
N ASP A 39 2.54 -5.85 -2.33
CA ASP A 39 3.26 -6.12 -1.08
C ASP A 39 2.52 -7.07 -0.15
N ILE A 40 3.28 -7.62 0.79
CA ILE A 40 2.75 -8.36 1.92
C ILE A 40 3.30 -7.80 3.24
N ALA A 41 2.47 -7.82 4.28
CA ALA A 41 2.88 -7.50 5.64
C ALA A 41 2.18 -8.41 6.65
N SER A 42 2.71 -8.45 7.87
CA SER A 42 2.07 -9.15 8.99
C SER A 42 2.16 -8.34 10.26
N THR A 43 1.15 -8.44 11.10
CA THR A 43 1.12 -7.86 12.44
C THR A 43 0.28 -8.75 13.36
N THR A 44 0.29 -8.46 14.65
CA THR A 44 -0.70 -8.99 15.60
C THR A 44 -1.91 -8.06 15.64
N GLU A 45 -3.05 -8.55 16.12
CA GLU A 45 -4.22 -7.69 16.35
C GLU A 45 -3.85 -6.52 17.27
N ASP A 46 -4.60 -5.44 17.11
CA ASP A 46 -4.44 -4.18 17.83
C ASP A 46 -3.07 -3.49 17.69
N THR A 47 -2.21 -4.02 16.82
CA THR A 47 -0.84 -3.54 16.63
C THR A 47 -0.69 -2.95 15.23
N PRO A 48 -0.47 -1.63 15.12
CA PRO A 48 -0.17 -1.00 13.85
C PRO A 48 1.14 -1.51 13.24
N VAL A 49 1.20 -1.55 11.91
CA VAL A 49 2.40 -1.91 11.15
C VAL A 49 2.69 -0.89 10.06
N THR A 50 3.95 -0.45 9.99
CA THR A 50 4.45 0.36 8.87
C THR A 50 4.91 -0.56 7.74
N VAL A 51 4.39 -0.33 6.53
CA VAL A 51 4.69 -1.17 5.35
C VAL A 51 5.61 -0.41 4.40
N VAL A 52 6.81 -0.94 4.14
CA VAL A 52 7.79 -0.31 3.24
C VAL A 52 7.52 -0.74 1.80
N VAL A 53 6.47 -0.15 1.21
CA VAL A 53 5.95 -0.54 -0.11
C VAL A 53 6.90 -0.22 -1.28
N ARG A 54 7.66 0.87 -1.22
CA ARG A 54 8.53 1.33 -2.33
C ARG A 54 9.78 0.48 -2.59
N SER A 55 9.95 -0.63 -1.89
CA SER A 55 11.21 -1.39 -1.94
C SER A 55 11.36 -2.27 -3.18
N ASN A 56 10.24 -2.66 -3.78
CA ASN A 56 10.11 -3.45 -4.99
C ASN A 56 9.63 -2.63 -6.20
N ASP A 57 9.08 -1.43 -5.97
CA ASP A 57 8.63 -0.51 -7.02
C ASP A 57 9.79 0.02 -7.88
N THR A 58 9.52 0.30 -9.15
CA THR A 58 10.54 0.82 -10.09
C THR A 58 10.02 1.95 -10.96
N ASP A 59 10.94 2.71 -11.55
CA ASP A 59 10.64 3.75 -12.51
C ASP A 59 11.60 3.62 -13.71
N PRO A 60 11.12 3.68 -14.97
CA PRO A 60 11.97 3.51 -16.16
C PRO A 60 13.09 4.56 -16.28
N GLU A 61 12.82 5.79 -15.84
CA GLU A 61 13.77 6.89 -15.82
C GLU A 61 14.64 6.90 -14.55
N GLY A 62 14.25 6.12 -13.53
CA GLY A 62 14.91 6.07 -12.23
C GLY A 62 14.53 7.25 -11.34
N ASP A 63 13.36 7.84 -11.57
CA ASP A 63 12.84 8.93 -10.76
C ASP A 63 12.50 8.48 -9.33
N THR A 64 12.53 9.43 -8.40
CA THR A 64 12.27 9.13 -6.98
C THR A 64 10.78 8.92 -6.75
N LEU A 65 10.43 7.76 -6.22
CA LEU A 65 9.04 7.37 -5.98
C LEU A 65 8.52 7.82 -4.62
N THR A 66 7.31 8.38 -4.65
CA THR A 66 6.59 8.85 -3.45
C THR A 66 5.20 8.24 -3.38
N VAL A 67 4.78 7.79 -2.19
CA VAL A 67 3.40 7.34 -1.98
C VAL A 67 2.53 8.58 -1.83
N THR A 68 1.50 8.69 -2.68
CA THR A 68 0.64 9.88 -2.76
C THR A 68 -0.78 9.62 -2.26
N ALA A 69 -1.24 8.37 -2.31
CA ALA A 69 -2.56 7.99 -1.84
C ALA A 69 -2.56 6.57 -1.27
N VAL A 70 -3.50 6.34 -0.36
CA VAL A 70 -3.81 5.02 0.22
C VAL A 70 -5.32 4.87 0.34
N THR A 71 -5.81 3.64 0.28
CA THR A 71 -7.18 3.28 0.68
C THR A 71 -7.17 2.61 2.05
N ASN A 72 -8.34 2.52 2.69
CA ASN A 72 -8.51 1.71 3.89
C ASN A 72 -8.84 0.27 3.50
N GLY A 73 -8.47 -0.67 4.35
CA GLY A 73 -8.97 -2.04 4.29
C GLY A 73 -10.40 -2.16 4.82
N ALA A 74 -10.99 -3.34 4.68
CA ALA A 74 -12.31 -3.61 5.24
C ALA A 74 -12.26 -3.78 6.76
N ASN A 75 -11.10 -4.20 7.29
CA ASN A 75 -10.90 -4.55 8.69
C ASN A 75 -9.75 -3.76 9.34
N GLY A 76 -9.43 -2.59 8.79
CA GLY A 76 -8.41 -1.70 9.33
C GLY A 76 -8.36 -0.37 8.58
N SER A 77 -7.59 0.56 9.13
CA SER A 77 -7.38 1.89 8.57
C SER A 77 -5.92 2.08 8.13
N VAL A 78 -5.71 2.93 7.12
CA VAL A 78 -4.38 3.20 6.57
C VAL A 78 -4.13 4.71 6.53
N THR A 79 -2.95 5.11 6.98
CA THR A 79 -2.46 6.48 6.86
C THR A 79 -1.06 6.49 6.26
N ILE A 80 -0.62 7.62 5.71
CA ILE A 80 0.76 7.79 5.25
C ILE A 80 1.55 8.42 6.39
N ASP A 81 2.61 7.75 6.86
CA ASP A 81 3.49 8.29 7.88
C ASP A 81 4.23 9.52 7.34
N ALA A 82 4.13 10.65 8.05
CA ALA A 82 4.64 11.93 7.58
C ALA A 82 6.18 12.01 7.51
N THR A 83 6.89 11.12 8.21
CA THR A 83 8.37 11.14 8.25
C THR A 83 8.96 10.25 7.17
N SER A 84 8.46 9.02 7.05
CA SER A 84 8.97 8.01 6.14
C SER A 84 8.27 8.03 4.77
N GLY A 85 7.03 8.54 4.71
CA GLY A 85 6.18 8.48 3.51
C GLY A 85 5.62 7.08 3.22
N ASN A 86 5.66 6.17 4.20
CA ASN A 86 5.19 4.80 4.05
C ASN A 86 3.76 4.64 4.61
N PRO A 87 2.94 3.73 4.05
CA PRO A 87 1.66 3.36 4.66
C PRO A 87 1.82 2.77 6.07
N VAL A 88 0.94 3.16 6.98
CA VAL A 88 0.76 2.58 8.31
C VAL A 88 -0.63 1.98 8.37
N TYR A 89 -0.71 0.66 8.43
CA TYR A 89 -1.95 -0.09 8.61
C TYR A 89 -2.21 -0.31 10.09
N THR A 90 -3.42 0.01 10.54
CA THR A 90 -3.91 -0.25 11.89
C THR A 90 -5.12 -1.17 11.80
N PRO A 91 -5.04 -2.43 12.28
CA PRO A 91 -6.19 -3.32 12.36
C PRO A 91 -7.33 -2.69 13.16
N ASN A 92 -8.58 -3.06 12.84
CA ASN A 92 -9.69 -2.84 13.75
C ASN A 92 -9.49 -3.67 15.03
N LEU A 93 -10.07 -3.20 16.13
CA LEU A 93 -9.96 -3.87 17.42
C LEU A 93 -10.38 -5.35 17.33
N ASN A 94 -9.57 -6.25 17.87
CA ASN A 94 -9.78 -7.71 17.92
C ASN A 94 -9.92 -8.38 16.54
N PHE A 95 -9.43 -7.75 15.47
CA PHE A 95 -9.48 -8.35 14.14
C PHE A 95 -8.32 -9.33 13.95
N VAL A 96 -8.66 -10.61 13.73
CA VAL A 96 -7.74 -11.65 13.27
C VAL A 96 -8.14 -12.12 11.88
N GLY A 97 -7.19 -12.13 10.95
CA GLY A 97 -7.44 -12.55 9.58
C GLY A 97 -6.57 -11.83 8.56
N THR A 98 -7.01 -11.84 7.30
CA THR A 98 -6.33 -11.12 6.22
C THR A 98 -7.16 -9.91 5.82
N ASP A 99 -6.49 -8.78 5.62
CA ASP A 99 -7.08 -7.56 5.07
C ASP A 99 -6.23 -7.04 3.90
N THR A 100 -6.82 -6.21 3.06
CA THR A 100 -6.16 -5.68 1.87
C THR A 100 -6.45 -4.20 1.69
N PHE A 101 -5.45 -3.43 1.31
CA PHE A 101 -5.60 -2.04 0.89
C PHE A 101 -4.74 -1.75 -0.34
N THR A 102 -4.93 -0.60 -0.97
CA THR A 102 -4.11 -0.16 -2.10
C THR A 102 -3.33 1.10 -1.77
N TYR A 103 -2.19 1.27 -2.44
CA TYR A 103 -1.39 2.51 -2.41
C TYR A 103 -1.08 2.96 -3.84
N THR A 104 -0.89 4.26 -4.02
CA THR A 104 -0.51 4.87 -5.30
C THR A 104 0.84 5.55 -5.15
N ILE A 105 1.78 5.26 -6.06
CA ILE A 105 3.06 5.95 -6.17
C ILE A 105 3.04 6.97 -7.31
N SER A 106 3.87 8.00 -7.20
CA SER A 106 4.16 8.97 -8.26
C SER A 106 5.65 9.20 -8.39
N ASP A 107 6.07 9.40 -9.63
CA ASP A 107 7.42 9.83 -10.05
C ASP A 107 7.67 11.35 -9.86
N GLY A 108 6.62 12.13 -9.57
CA GLY A 108 6.69 13.59 -9.48
C GLY A 108 6.74 14.33 -10.83
N ASN A 109 6.77 13.60 -11.95
CA ASN A 109 6.83 14.08 -13.32
C ASN A 109 5.53 13.81 -14.11
N GLY A 110 4.53 13.23 -13.43
CA GLY A 110 3.16 13.08 -13.94
C GLY A 110 2.75 11.63 -14.17
N GLY A 111 3.66 10.68 -13.98
CA GLY A 111 3.35 9.26 -13.93
C GLY A 111 2.92 8.82 -12.53
N THR A 112 1.98 7.88 -12.52
CA THR A 112 1.47 7.25 -11.30
C THR A 112 1.10 5.80 -11.57
N ASP A 113 1.24 4.95 -10.56
CA ASP A 113 0.74 3.58 -10.60
C ASP A 113 0.25 3.12 -9.22
N THR A 114 -0.58 2.06 -9.17
CA THR A 114 -1.26 1.59 -7.96
C THR A 114 -1.09 0.10 -7.76
N ALA A 115 -0.71 -0.30 -6.56
CA ALA A 115 -0.58 -1.70 -6.16
C ALA A 115 -1.35 -2.02 -4.87
N THR A 116 -1.49 -3.30 -4.59
CA THR A 116 -2.21 -3.85 -3.44
C THR A 116 -1.24 -4.32 -2.36
N VAL A 117 -1.54 -4.00 -1.11
CA VAL A 117 -0.89 -4.58 0.06
C VAL A 117 -1.83 -5.60 0.70
N THR A 118 -1.33 -6.80 0.96
CA THR A 118 -2.04 -7.82 1.75
C THR A 118 -1.44 -7.90 3.15
N VAL A 119 -2.26 -7.67 4.18
CA VAL A 119 -1.83 -7.74 5.59
C VAL A 119 -2.43 -8.97 6.25
N THR A 120 -1.59 -9.79 6.88
CA THR A 120 -2.03 -10.89 7.74
C THR A 120 -1.95 -10.45 9.20
N VAL A 121 -3.09 -10.44 9.88
CA VAL A 121 -3.23 -10.10 11.30
C VAL A 121 -3.42 -11.39 12.09
N GLY A 122 -2.42 -11.71 12.91
CA GLY A 122 -2.47 -12.84 13.84
C GLY A 122 -3.05 -12.45 15.20
N PRO A 123 -3.46 -13.42 16.02
CA PRO A 123 -3.90 -13.15 17.38
C PRO A 123 -2.76 -12.57 18.23
N ASN A 124 -3.09 -11.75 19.22
CA ASN A 124 -2.18 -11.40 20.30
C ASN A 124 -2.15 -12.53 21.37
N ALA A 125 -1.38 -12.34 22.44
CA ALA A 125 -1.22 -13.38 23.46
C ALA A 125 -2.37 -13.47 24.48
N ASN A 126 -3.07 -12.37 24.80
CA ASN A 126 -4.19 -12.27 25.74
C ASN A 126 -4.70 -10.82 25.84
N ASP A 127 -5.93 -10.54 25.46
CA ASP A 127 -6.66 -9.32 25.78
C ASP A 127 -7.36 -9.41 27.15
N ALA A 128 -7.74 -8.25 27.70
CA ALA A 128 -8.48 -8.23 28.96
C ALA A 128 -9.97 -8.51 28.69
N PRO A 129 -10.65 -9.27 29.57
CA PRO A 129 -12.08 -9.47 29.46
C PRO A 129 -12.83 -8.13 29.63
N ASP A 130 -13.89 -7.96 28.84
CA ASP A 130 -14.83 -6.84 28.91
C ASP A 130 -16.05 -7.23 29.75
N ALA A 131 -16.22 -6.57 30.90
CA ALA A 131 -17.33 -6.80 31.81
C ALA A 131 -18.45 -5.80 31.57
N ILE A 132 -19.68 -6.28 31.40
CA ILE A 132 -20.85 -5.44 31.11
C ILE A 132 -21.78 -5.36 32.31
N ASN A 133 -22.28 -4.16 32.62
CA ASN A 133 -23.19 -3.95 33.77
C ASN A 133 -24.43 -4.85 33.72
N ASP A 134 -24.65 -5.58 34.81
CA ASP A 134 -25.86 -6.39 35.02
C ASP A 134 -27.03 -5.57 35.55
N ILE A 135 -28.24 -5.93 35.11
CA ILE A 135 -29.48 -5.43 35.68
C ILE A 135 -30.35 -6.60 36.10
N ALA A 136 -30.75 -6.60 37.38
CA ALA A 136 -31.74 -7.52 37.89
C ALA A 136 -32.72 -6.77 38.80
N SER A 137 -33.97 -7.23 38.83
CA SER A 137 -35.00 -6.72 39.72
C SER A 137 -35.73 -7.88 40.37
N THR A 138 -36.24 -7.64 41.58
CA THR A 138 -37.06 -8.61 42.30
C THR A 138 -38.10 -7.90 43.14
N THR A 139 -39.19 -8.59 43.44
CA THR A 139 -40.17 -8.14 44.42
C THR A 139 -39.67 -8.40 45.84
N GLU A 140 -40.24 -7.68 46.82
CA GLU A 140 -39.97 -7.94 48.24
C GLU A 140 -40.17 -9.43 48.56
N ASP A 141 -39.32 -9.95 49.45
CA ASP A 141 -39.30 -11.34 49.91
C ASP A 141 -39.13 -12.40 48.80
N THR A 142 -38.70 -11.98 47.60
CA THR A 142 -38.45 -12.88 46.47
C THR A 142 -36.95 -12.90 46.15
N PRO A 143 -36.25 -14.02 46.33
CA PRO A 143 -34.86 -14.15 45.90
C PRO A 143 -34.74 -14.04 44.37
N VAL A 144 -33.72 -13.32 43.89
CA VAL A 144 -33.34 -13.29 42.48
C VAL A 144 -31.94 -13.87 42.30
N THR A 145 -31.79 -14.71 41.28
CA THR A 145 -30.48 -15.20 40.83
C THR A 145 -30.05 -14.32 39.66
N VAL A 146 -28.87 -13.70 39.76
CA VAL A 146 -28.29 -12.87 38.71
C VAL A 146 -27.15 -13.64 38.07
N VAL A 147 -27.19 -13.80 36.75
CA VAL A 147 -26.12 -14.46 35.98
C VAL A 147 -25.20 -13.37 35.42
N VAL A 148 -24.15 -13.07 36.17
CA VAL A 148 -23.26 -11.93 35.89
C VAL A 148 -22.35 -12.11 34.68
N ARG A 149 -22.14 -13.34 34.21
CA ARG A 149 -21.23 -13.63 33.09
C ARG A 149 -21.93 -13.65 31.73
N SER A 150 -23.22 -13.34 31.68
CA SER A 150 -24.05 -13.59 30.50
C SER A 150 -23.88 -12.54 29.39
N ASN A 151 -23.38 -11.38 29.76
CA ASN A 151 -23.12 -10.22 28.92
C ASN A 151 -21.63 -9.85 28.88
N ASP A 152 -20.78 -10.47 29.69
CA ASP A 152 -19.32 -10.29 29.63
C ASP A 152 -18.73 -11.00 28.40
N THR A 153 -17.64 -10.47 27.84
CA THR A 153 -16.91 -11.08 26.72
C THR A 153 -15.41 -11.12 26.99
N ASP A 154 -14.74 -12.16 26.51
CA ASP A 154 -13.28 -12.20 26.42
C ASP A 154 -12.91 -12.39 24.93
N PRO A 155 -12.10 -11.50 24.32
CA PRO A 155 -11.75 -11.59 22.91
C PRO A 155 -11.17 -12.96 22.50
N GLU A 156 -10.37 -13.60 23.35
CA GLU A 156 -9.77 -14.91 23.09
C GLU A 156 -10.58 -16.09 23.64
N GLY A 157 -11.55 -15.83 24.51
CA GLY A 157 -12.39 -16.84 25.15
C GLY A 157 -11.63 -17.73 26.14
N ASP A 158 -10.49 -17.29 26.66
CA ASP A 158 -9.83 -17.90 27.79
C ASP A 158 -10.50 -17.48 29.13
N THR A 159 -10.02 -18.05 30.25
CA THR A 159 -10.74 -18.05 31.54
C THR A 159 -9.90 -17.56 32.69
#